data_AF-A0A353G7X6-F1
#
_entry.id   AF-A0A353G7X6-F1
#
_cell.length_a   1.000
_cell.length_b   1.000
_cell.length_c   1.000
_cell.angle_alpha   90.00
_cell.angle_beta   90.00
_cell.angle_gamma   90.00
#
_symmetry.space_group_name_H-M   'P 1'
#
loop_
_entity.id
_entity.type
_entity.pdbx_description
1 polymer ?
#
loop_
_entity_poly.entity_id
_entity_poly.type
_entity_poly.pdbx_seq_one_letter_code
_entity_poly.pdbx_strand_id
1 'polypeptide(L)' 'MVDEVESHEAASAATSTTFVPSISFRGYPDGITEVHFSAGVESAPVSPEFAALMRAKGLVSDSKTTNEAAAS' A
#
# COMPACT_ATOMS: atom_id res chain seq x y z
N MET A 1 31.29 -21.75 -9.95
CA MET A 1 30.87 -20.37 -10.31
C MET A 1 29.47 -20.51 -10.85
N VAL A 2 28.38 -20.10 -10.19
CA VAL A 2 28.19 -19.33 -8.96
C VAL A 2 26.84 -19.80 -8.40
N ASP A 3 26.81 -20.12 -7.11
CA ASP A 3 25.57 -20.34 -6.35
C ASP A 3 25.19 -18.96 -5.80
N GLU A 4 24.24 -18.27 -6.42
CA GLU A 4 23.68 -17.02 -5.88
C GLU A 4 22.16 -17.11 -5.96
N VAL A 5 21.60 -17.73 -4.92
CA VAL A 5 20.27 -17.43 -4.40
C VAL A 5 20.31 -15.98 -3.91
N GLU A 6 19.67 -15.08 -4.64
CA GLU A 6 19.32 -13.77 -4.08
C GLU A 6 17.87 -13.43 -4.43
N SER A 7 16.97 -14.27 -3.94
CA SER A 7 15.68 -13.78 -3.46
C SER A 7 15.95 -13.05 -2.15
N HIS A 8 16.17 -11.74 -2.20
CA HIS A 8 15.61 -10.72 -1.30
C HIS A 8 16.37 -9.38 -1.41
N GLU A 9 15.59 -8.34 -1.75
CA GLU A 9 15.54 -7.07 -1.03
C GLU A 9 16.53 -5.94 -1.40
N ALA A 10 15.96 -4.72 -1.42
CA ALA A 10 16.61 -3.42 -1.22
C ALA A 10 17.37 -2.74 -2.38
N ALA A 11 16.68 -2.43 -3.47
CA ALA A 11 16.98 -1.22 -4.24
C ALA A 11 15.67 -0.42 -4.35
N SER A 12 15.37 0.62 -3.57
CA SER A 12 16.21 1.67 -3.04
C SER A 12 15.55 2.25 -1.77
N ALA A 13 16.35 2.58 -0.77
CA ALA A 13 15.93 3.23 0.48
C ALA A 13 15.49 4.69 0.24
N ALA A 14 14.42 4.89 -0.53
CA ALA A 14 13.77 6.18 -0.74
C ALA A 14 12.36 6.13 -0.12
N THR A 15 12.28 6.25 1.21
CA THR A 15 11.04 6.45 2.00
C THR A 15 9.80 5.73 1.45
N SER A 16 9.85 4.41 1.29
CA SER A 16 8.66 3.64 0.97
C SER A 16 7.71 3.62 2.18
N THR A 17 6.42 3.65 1.92
CA THR A 17 5.38 3.61 2.96
C THR A 17 4.37 2.52 2.63
N THR A 18 3.79 1.93 3.66
CA THR A 18 2.70 0.98 3.53
C THR A 18 1.39 1.66 3.89
N PHE A 19 0.28 1.07 3.46
CA PHE A 19 -1.05 1.45 3.91
C PHE A 19 -1.98 0.23 3.87
N VAL A 20 -3.05 0.26 4.66
CA VAL A 20 -4.10 -0.76 4.59
C VAL A 20 -5.22 -0.24 3.69
N PRO A 21 -5.59 -0.91 2.59
CA PRO A 21 -6.68 -0.49 1.72
C PRO A 21 -8.05 -0.61 2.42
N SER A 22 -8.94 0.36 2.21
CA SER A 22 -10.35 0.27 2.65
C SER A 22 -11.20 -0.62 1.75
N ILE A 23 -10.84 -0.70 0.47
CA ILE A 23 -11.50 -1.54 -0.53
C ILE A 23 -10.44 -2.28 -1.33
N SER A 24 -10.83 -3.39 -1.97
CA SER A 24 -9.92 -4.09 -2.88
C SER A 24 -9.88 -3.39 -4.24
N PHE A 25 -8.69 -3.10 -4.74
CA PHE A 25 -8.51 -2.45 -6.04
C PHE A 25 -7.16 -2.83 -6.66
N ARG A 26 -7.03 -2.59 -7.96
CA ARG A 26 -5.76 -2.74 -8.69
C ARG A 26 -5.17 -1.37 -8.95
N GLY A 27 -3.87 -1.21 -8.70
CA GLY A 27 -3.18 0.05 -8.87
C GLY A 27 -1.74 -0.15 -9.32
N TYR A 28 -1.12 0.93 -9.80
CA TYR A 28 0.26 0.95 -10.26
C TYR A 28 1.08 1.85 -9.35
N PRO A 29 1.59 1.35 -8.21
CA PRO A 29 2.31 2.18 -7.24
C PRO A 29 3.64 2.73 -7.78
N ASP A 30 4.27 1.98 -8.68
CA ASP A 30 5.48 2.34 -9.42
C ASP A 30 5.17 2.85 -10.85
N GLY A 31 3.89 2.90 -11.23
CA GLY A 31 3.45 3.32 -12.57
C GLY A 31 3.65 2.28 -13.68
N ILE A 32 4.30 1.14 -13.41
CA ILE A 32 4.60 0.10 -14.40
C ILE A 32 3.96 -1.24 -14.02
N THR A 33 4.05 -1.63 -12.75
CA THR A 33 3.60 -2.93 -12.24
C THR A 33 2.20 -2.83 -11.69
N GLU A 34 1.28 -3.68 -12.18
CA GLU A 34 -0.05 -3.80 -11.57
C GLU A 34 0.08 -4.55 -10.23
N VAL A 35 -0.37 -3.93 -9.15
CA VAL A 35 -0.44 -4.53 -7.82
C VAL A 35 -1.90 -4.62 -7.41
N HIS A 36 -2.29 -5.79 -6.89
CA HIS A 36 -3.61 -6.01 -6.34
C HIS A 36 -3.62 -5.71 -4.84
N PHE A 37 -4.26 -4.60 -4.47
CA PHE A 37 -4.45 -4.18 -3.09
C PHE A 37 -5.73 -4.82 -2.56
N SER A 38 -5.63 -5.57 -1.47
CA SER A 38 -6.78 -6.23 -0.85
C SER A 38 -7.26 -5.43 0.36
N ALA A 39 -8.58 -5.24 0.48
CA ALA A 39 -9.16 -4.57 1.64
C ALA A 39 -8.75 -5.23 2.95
N GLY A 40 -8.33 -4.42 3.93
CA GLY A 40 -7.92 -4.92 5.25
C GLY A 40 -6.57 -5.65 5.29
N VAL A 41 -5.86 -5.78 4.17
CA VAL A 41 -4.52 -6.38 4.09
C VAL A 41 -3.49 -5.27 3.91
N GLU A 42 -2.44 -5.25 4.73
CA GLU A 42 -1.36 -4.29 4.55
C GLU A 42 -0.75 -4.40 3.14
N SER A 43 -0.60 -3.26 2.47
CA SER A 43 -0.04 -3.21 1.13
C SER A 43 1.46 -3.53 1.14
N ALA A 44 1.96 -3.99 -0.01
CA ALA A 44 3.40 -3.90 -0.29
C ALA A 44 3.91 -2.45 -0.11
N PRO A 45 5.20 -2.25 0.19
CA PRO A 45 5.79 -0.92 0.29
C PRO A 45 5.63 -0.17 -1.04
N VAL A 46 5.01 1.02 -0.99
CA VAL A 46 4.74 1.89 -2.13
C VAL A 46 5.43 3.25 -1.97
N SER A 47 5.44 4.04 -3.05
CA SER A 47 5.88 5.43 -3.03
C SER A 47 5.00 6.30 -2.10
N PRO A 48 5.58 7.28 -1.38
CA PRO A 48 4.85 8.13 -0.46
C PRO A 48 3.79 8.98 -1.17
N GLU A 49 4.05 9.41 -2.41
CA GLU A 49 3.08 10.10 -3.25
C GLU A 49 1.86 9.23 -3.57
N PHE A 50 2.08 7.96 -3.90
CA PHE A 50 0.98 7.02 -4.17
C PHE A 50 0.12 6.81 -2.93
N ALA A 51 0.75 6.58 -1.77
CA ALA A 51 0.01 6.44 -0.52
C ALA A 51 -0.75 7.72 -0.14
N ALA A 52 -0.19 8.91 -0.38
CA ALA A 52 -0.87 10.18 -0.18
C ALA A 52 -2.09 10.32 -1.11
N LEU A 53 -1.97 9.91 -2.38
CA LEU A 53 -3.09 9.86 -3.32
C LEU A 53 -4.18 8.89 -2.86
N MET A 54 -3.81 7.70 -2.38
CA MET A 54 -4.78 6.72 -1.87
C MET A 54 -5.51 7.27 -0.63
N ARG A 55 -4.79 7.95 0.28
CA ARG A 55 -5.39 8.62 1.45
C ARG A 55 -6.34 9.74 1.03
N ALA A 56 -5.92 10.60 0.10
CA ALA A 56 -6.76 11.67 -0.45
C ALA A 56 -8.02 11.16 -1.15
N LYS A 57 -7.98 9.93 -1.69
CA LYS A 57 -9.12 9.25 -2.30
C LYS A 57 -9.98 8.46 -1.30
N GLY A 58 -9.62 8.39 -0.02
CA GLY A 58 -10.32 7.58 0.97
C GLY A 58 -10.17 6.07 0.76
N LEU A 59 -9.15 5.65 0.00
CA LEU A 59 -8.86 4.24 -0.29
C LEU A 59 -7.96 3.59 0.76
N VAL A 60 -7.52 4.34 1.76
CA VAL A 60 -6.75 3.86 2.90
C VAL A 60 -7.66 3.76 4.11
N SER A 61 -7.58 2.64 4.80
CA SER A 61 -8.21 2.45 6.10
C SER A 61 -7.47 3.33 7.10
N ASP A 62 -8.11 4.41 7.50
CA ASP A 62 -7.70 5.13 8.69
C ASP A 62 -7.84 4.17 9.87
N SER A 63 -6.71 3.69 10.42
CA SER A 63 -6.70 2.91 11.67
C SER A 63 -7.19 3.72 12.88
N LYS A 64 -7.75 4.93 12.65
CA LYS A 64 -8.41 5.80 13.61
C LYS A 64 -9.83 6.22 13.18
N THR A 65 -10.58 5.32 12.55
CA THR A 65 -12.04 5.47 12.46
C THR A 65 -12.75 4.20 12.92
N THR A 66 -12.53 3.86 14.20
CA THR A 66 -13.65 3.36 14.98
C THR A 66 -14.50 4.56 15.33
N ASN A 67 -15.78 4.49 14.94
CA ASN A 67 -16.92 5.31 15.35
C ASN A 67 -17.20 6.57 14.52
N GLU A 68 -18.23 6.50 13.65
CA GLU A 68 -19.39 7.41 13.58
C GLU A 68 -20.38 6.89 12.52
N ALA A 69 -21.06 5.79 12.83
CA ALA A 69 -22.27 5.34 12.12
C ALA A 69 -23.16 4.53 13.06
N ALA A 70 -23.40 5.06 14.26
CA ALA A 70 -24.36 4.53 15.22
C ALA A 70 -24.82 5.64 16.18
N ALA A 71 -25.43 6.71 15.66
CA ALA A 71 -26.44 7.54 16.35
C ALA A 71 -26.80 8.77 15.50
N SER A 72 -27.94 8.72 14.82
CA SER A 72 -29.02 9.73 14.89
C SER A 72 -30.20 9.27 14.05
#